data_AF-G8ZUQ9-F1
#
_entry.id   AF-G8ZUQ9-F1
#
_cell.length_a   1.000
_cell.length_b   1.000
_cell.length_c   1.000
_cell.angle_alpha   90.00
_cell.angle_beta   90.00
_cell.angle_gamma   90.00
#
_symmetry.space_group_name_H-M   'P 1'
#
loop_
_entity.id
_entity.type
_entity.pdbx_description
1 polymer ?
#
loop_
_entity_poly.entity_id
_entity_poly.type
_entity_poly.pdbx_seq_one_letter_code
_entity_poly.pdbx_strand_id
1 'polypeptide(L)'
;MKLKIHSLSRQMSVCYKNSVTESILARPSPPVLKKRLLTRQQDGNKLRINNMIERLEFKKHGIKCQNISEIIKCLYPTKFSRLRLGNGSSYRNKQLEKLGRDLLLLTVNQTFLNLFKKSQQDIAGFDFNFGAKMNYMSSWKKNHLSLIRRFLKWNDLIDLARLPAPRSQVPQRIQIAFDQKTFDAIIGYISVTNDPEAVNGFLKEKVAKQIAQNIILG
;
A
#
# COMPACT_ATOMS: atom_id res chain seq x y z
N MET A 1 37.65 -22.67 -50.53
CA MET A 1 39.01 -22.25 -50.09
C MET A 1 38.87 -20.86 -49.46
N LYS A 2 38.98 -20.64 -48.14
CA LYS A 2 40.20 -20.59 -47.29
C LYS A 2 41.20 -19.57 -47.91
N LEU A 3 41.56 -18.43 -47.30
CA LEU A 3 42.18 -18.26 -45.97
C LEU A 3 42.27 -16.78 -45.51
N LYS A 4 42.24 -16.65 -44.17
CA LYS A 4 43.13 -15.86 -43.28
C LYS A 4 43.26 -14.34 -43.48
N ILE A 5 42.81 -13.63 -42.45
CA ILE A 5 43.67 -12.64 -41.79
C ILE A 5 43.84 -13.08 -40.32
N HIS A 6 45.07 -13.47 -39.99
CA HIS A 6 45.59 -13.69 -38.64
C HIS A 6 45.71 -12.34 -37.92
N SER A 7 45.13 -12.18 -36.73
CA SER A 7 45.74 -12.44 -35.41
C SER A 7 46.98 -11.61 -35.10
N LEU A 8 46.83 -10.71 -34.12
CA LEU A 8 47.78 -10.18 -33.13
C LEU A 8 46.93 -9.17 -32.32
N SER A 9 46.86 -9.11 -31.01
CA SER A 9 47.60 -9.73 -29.91
C SER A 9 46.91 -9.24 -28.63
N ARG A 10 46.60 -10.17 -27.71
CA ARG A 10 46.85 -10.13 -26.24
C ARG A 10 46.80 -8.75 -25.56
N GLN A 11 46.07 -8.50 -24.48
CA GLN A 11 46.12 -9.20 -23.18
C GLN A 11 45.19 -8.42 -22.22
N MET A 12 44.32 -9.13 -21.49
CA MET A 12 43.74 -8.79 -20.17
C MET A 12 42.66 -9.87 -19.93
N SER A 13 43.01 -11.14 -19.70
CA SER A 13 43.61 -11.67 -18.47
C SER A 13 42.80 -11.34 -17.22
N VAL A 14 42.14 -12.39 -16.72
CA VAL A 14 41.92 -12.72 -15.30
C VAL A 14 40.51 -12.49 -14.74
N CYS A 15 39.82 -13.64 -14.64
CA CYS A 15 39.02 -14.09 -13.50
C CYS A 15 37.98 -13.15 -12.88
N TYR A 16 36.71 -13.39 -13.24
CA TYR A 16 35.62 -13.37 -12.26
C TYR A 16 34.78 -14.65 -12.39
N LYS A 17 35.41 -15.80 -12.06
CA LYS A 17 34.67 -16.96 -11.54
C LYS A 17 34.71 -16.85 -10.02
N ASN A 18 33.91 -15.93 -9.47
CA ASN A 18 33.61 -15.96 -8.05
C ASN A 18 32.28 -16.69 -7.86
N SER A 19 32.43 -17.92 -7.40
CA SER A 19 31.49 -18.63 -6.55
C SER A 19 30.72 -17.67 -5.65
N VAL A 20 29.48 -17.38 -6.03
CA VAL A 20 28.49 -16.83 -5.10
C VAL A 20 28.11 -18.00 -4.18
N THR A 21 28.94 -18.18 -3.15
CA THR A 21 28.49 -18.83 -1.92
C THR A 21 27.38 -17.95 -1.39
N GLU A 22 26.15 -18.46 -1.47
CA GLU A 22 24.98 -17.94 -0.79
C GLU A 22 25.24 -17.97 0.73
N SER A 23 25.98 -16.98 1.22
CA SER A 23 25.85 -16.57 2.60
C SER A 23 24.46 -15.95 2.72
N ILE A 24 23.54 -16.77 3.23
CA ILE A 24 22.25 -16.34 3.75
C ILE A 24 22.56 -15.35 4.87
N LEU A 25 22.78 -14.08 4.51
CA LEU A 25 22.85 -12.97 5.44
C LEU A 25 21.49 -12.91 6.12
N ALA A 26 21.43 -13.50 7.31
CA ALA A 26 20.27 -13.45 8.18
C ALA A 26 19.85 -12.00 8.33
N ARG A 27 18.75 -11.62 7.67
CA ARG A 27 18.21 -10.26 7.78
C ARG A 27 17.98 -9.99 9.26
N PRO A 28 18.54 -8.90 9.82
CA PRO A 28 18.33 -8.59 11.22
C PRO A 28 16.82 -8.52 11.49
N SER A 29 16.39 -9.19 12.55
CA SER A 29 14.98 -9.22 12.92
C SER A 29 14.48 -7.80 13.18
N PRO A 30 13.29 -7.43 12.68
CA PRO A 30 12.79 -6.07 12.85
C PRO A 30 12.60 -5.74 14.33
N PRO A 31 12.91 -4.50 14.76
CA PRO A 31 12.85 -4.11 16.15
C PRO A 31 11.42 -4.24 16.71
N VAL A 32 11.29 -4.80 17.91
CA VAL A 32 9.99 -4.99 18.57
C VAL A 32 9.44 -3.66 19.09
N LEU A 33 8.14 -3.44 18.93
CA LEU A 33 7.44 -2.27 19.44
C LEU A 33 7.38 -2.30 20.98
N LYS A 34 8.14 -1.41 21.62
CA LYS A 34 8.19 -1.27 23.08
C LYS A 34 6.93 -0.57 23.62
N LYS A 35 6.32 -1.11 24.69
CA LYS A 35 5.13 -0.53 25.36
C LYS A 35 5.32 0.95 25.75
N ARG A 36 6.49 1.32 26.27
CA ARG A 36 6.82 2.71 26.67
C ARG A 36 6.62 3.73 25.53
N LEU A 37 6.88 3.33 24.28
CA LEU A 37 6.69 4.21 23.13
C LEU A 37 5.21 4.43 22.80
N LEU A 38 4.39 3.38 22.95
CA LEU A 38 2.94 3.47 22.77
C LEU A 38 2.34 4.44 23.79
N THR A 39 2.75 4.36 25.06
CA THR A 39 2.26 5.24 26.13
C THR A 39 2.71 6.69 25.92
N ARG A 40 3.99 6.93 25.61
CA ARG A 40 4.53 8.30 25.44
C ARG A 40 3.87 9.06 24.27
N GLN A 41 3.45 8.35 23.23
CA GLN A 41 2.89 8.96 22.01
C GLN A 41 1.38 8.75 21.88
N GLN A 42 0.71 8.31 22.95
CA GLN A 42 -0.66 7.81 22.89
C GLN A 42 -1.65 8.84 22.34
N ASP A 43 -1.63 10.08 22.85
CA ASP A 43 -2.60 11.11 22.46
C ASP A 43 -2.40 11.56 21.02
N GLY A 44 -1.14 11.82 20.62
CA GLY A 44 -0.83 12.14 19.23
C GLY A 44 -1.08 10.99 18.26
N ASN A 45 -1.10 9.75 18.72
CA ASN A 45 -1.49 8.58 17.92
C ASN A 45 -3.00 8.46 17.78
N LYS A 46 -3.74 8.68 18.88
CA LYS A 46 -5.21 8.73 18.85
C LYS A 46 -5.71 9.82 17.91
N LEU A 47 -5.11 11.01 17.98
CA LEU A 47 -5.48 12.13 17.11
C LEU A 47 -5.28 11.79 15.62
N ARG A 48 -4.13 11.19 15.25
CA ARG A 48 -3.88 10.73 13.87
C ARG A 48 -4.93 9.75 13.37
N ILE A 49 -5.27 8.75 14.20
CA ILE A 49 -6.28 7.75 13.86
C ILE A 49 -7.66 8.41 13.72
N ASN A 50 -8.05 9.28 14.65
CA ASN A 50 -9.34 9.96 14.61
C ASN A 50 -9.47 10.86 13.38
N ASN A 51 -8.44 11.66 13.05
CA ASN A 51 -8.43 12.49 11.86
C ASN A 51 -8.61 11.65 10.59
N MET A 52 -7.95 10.50 10.51
CA MET A 52 -8.11 9.57 9.39
C MET A 52 -9.53 8.98 9.34
N ILE A 53 -10.09 8.54 10.48
CA ILE A 53 -11.45 8.00 10.60
C ILE A 53 -12.49 9.02 10.11
N GLU A 54 -12.31 10.28 10.48
CA GLU A 54 -13.20 11.39 10.09
C GLU A 54 -13.08 11.69 8.60
N ARG A 55 -11.86 11.86 8.08
CA ARG A 55 -11.61 12.14 6.65
C ARG A 55 -12.12 11.05 5.72
N LEU A 56 -12.02 9.80 6.16
CA LEU A 56 -12.50 8.65 5.41
C LEU A 56 -13.97 8.31 5.71
N GLU A 57 -14.62 9.08 6.57
CA GLU A 57 -16.04 8.96 6.91
C GLU A 57 -16.44 7.55 7.37
N PHE A 58 -15.60 6.87 8.15
CA PHE A 58 -15.79 5.46 8.55
C PHE A 58 -17.20 5.18 9.11
N LYS A 59 -17.74 6.11 9.90
CA LYS A 59 -19.09 6.00 10.48
C LYS A 59 -20.18 5.87 9.42
N LYS A 60 -20.08 6.58 8.28
CA LYS A 60 -21.08 6.53 7.19
C LYS A 60 -21.09 5.18 6.49
N HIS A 61 -19.98 4.45 6.53
CA HIS A 61 -19.85 3.12 5.93
C HIS A 61 -19.96 1.97 6.95
N GLY A 62 -20.41 2.25 8.18
CA GLY A 62 -20.56 1.23 9.21
C GLY A 62 -19.24 0.66 9.74
N ILE A 63 -18.09 1.29 9.44
CA ILE A 63 -16.77 0.84 9.91
C ILE A 63 -16.57 1.28 11.36
N LYS A 64 -16.29 0.30 12.23
CA LYS A 64 -16.04 0.50 13.66
C LYS A 64 -14.58 0.19 13.98
N CYS A 65 -13.93 1.09 14.71
CA CYS A 65 -12.60 0.86 15.29
C CYS A 65 -12.73 0.46 16.76
N GLN A 66 -13.10 -0.80 17.02
CA GLN A 66 -13.43 -1.29 18.35
C GLN A 66 -12.28 -1.11 19.36
N ASN A 67 -11.02 -1.33 18.93
CA ASN A 67 -9.87 -1.22 19.81
C ASN A 67 -8.82 -0.24 19.25
N ILE A 68 -8.96 1.03 19.63
CA ILE A 68 -8.02 2.10 19.24
C ILE A 68 -6.60 1.81 19.74
N SER A 69 -6.43 1.14 20.89
CA SER A 69 -5.08 0.82 21.37
C SER A 69 -4.34 -0.17 20.46
N GLU A 70 -5.09 -1.04 19.77
CA GLU A 70 -4.56 -2.04 18.85
C GLU A 70 -4.28 -1.42 17.48
N ILE A 71 -5.20 -0.60 16.94
CA ILE A 71 -5.01 0.07 15.64
C ILE A 71 -3.81 1.02 15.65
N ILE A 72 -3.49 1.64 16.80
CA ILE A 72 -2.30 2.49 16.96
C ILE A 72 -1.00 1.73 16.64
N LYS A 73 -0.97 0.40 16.81
CA LYS A 73 0.20 -0.41 16.48
C LYS A 73 0.49 -0.45 14.98
N CYS A 74 -0.52 -0.21 14.12
CA CYS A 74 -0.35 -0.09 12.67
C CYS A 74 0.45 1.17 12.28
N LEU A 75 0.48 2.20 13.15
CA LEU A 75 1.23 3.43 12.91
C LEU A 75 2.76 3.23 12.90
N TYR A 76 3.27 2.04 13.26
CA TYR A 76 4.70 1.77 13.35
C TYR A 76 5.14 0.75 12.27
N PRO A 77 5.25 1.16 10.99
CA PRO A 77 5.48 0.23 9.87
C PRO A 77 6.87 -0.44 9.88
N THR A 78 7.82 0.10 10.64
CA THR A 78 9.18 -0.46 10.79
C THR A 78 9.32 -1.42 11.97
N LYS A 79 8.32 -1.48 12.86
CA LYS A 79 8.42 -2.24 14.11
C LYS A 79 7.56 -3.49 14.07
N PHE A 80 8.08 -4.56 14.66
CA PHE A 80 7.29 -5.74 14.89
C PHE A 80 6.28 -5.48 16.01
N SER A 81 5.01 -5.68 15.69
CA SER A 81 3.92 -5.68 16.66
C SER A 81 2.94 -6.81 16.34
N ARG A 82 2.37 -7.39 17.39
CA ARG A 82 1.21 -8.27 17.30
C ARG A 82 -0.02 -7.51 17.75
N LEU A 83 -1.02 -7.47 16.89
CA LEU A 83 -2.33 -6.92 17.16
C LEU A 83 -3.22 -8.03 17.70
N ARG A 84 -3.90 -7.77 18.81
CA ARG A 84 -4.86 -8.69 19.43
C ARG A 84 -6.27 -8.24 19.07
N LEU A 85 -7.07 -9.16 18.55
CA LEU A 85 -8.46 -8.90 18.21
C LEU A 85 -9.37 -9.34 19.38
N GLY A 86 -10.59 -8.79 19.42
CA GLY A 86 -11.57 -9.12 20.47
C GLY A 86 -12.00 -10.58 20.52
N ASN A 87 -11.82 -11.31 19.40
CA ASN A 87 -12.11 -12.74 19.28
C ASN A 87 -10.95 -13.66 19.72
N GLY A 88 -9.90 -13.12 20.36
CA GLY A 88 -8.72 -13.88 20.79
C GLY A 88 -7.69 -14.13 19.70
N SER A 89 -7.97 -13.81 18.44
CA SER A 89 -7.01 -13.94 17.33
C SER A 89 -5.90 -12.89 17.42
N SER A 90 -4.73 -13.19 16.86
CA SER A 90 -3.64 -12.23 16.77
C SER A 90 -2.97 -12.20 15.41
N TYR A 91 -2.65 -11.00 14.94
CA TYR A 91 -2.05 -10.77 13.63
C TYR A 91 -0.75 -9.98 13.76
N ARG A 92 0.24 -10.31 12.94
CA ARG A 92 1.45 -9.48 12.83
C ARG A 92 1.11 -8.25 11.99
N ASN A 93 1.67 -7.09 12.34
CA ASN A 93 1.45 -5.86 11.57
C ASN A 93 1.73 -6.03 10.07
N LYS A 94 2.83 -6.72 9.72
CA LYS A 94 3.19 -7.02 8.33
C LYS A 94 2.15 -7.90 7.59
N GLN A 95 1.43 -8.77 8.31
CA GLN A 95 0.36 -9.57 7.71
C GLN A 95 -0.85 -8.69 7.40
N LEU A 96 -1.20 -7.77 8.30
CA LEU A 96 -2.27 -6.80 8.06
C LEU A 96 -1.90 -5.83 6.93
N GLU A 97 -0.65 -5.35 6.89
CA GLU A 97 -0.14 -4.55 5.77
C GLU A 97 -0.33 -5.28 4.44
N LYS A 98 0.11 -6.54 4.36
CA LYS A 98 -0.04 -7.34 3.15
C LYS A 98 -1.51 -7.54 2.79
N LEU A 99 -2.34 -7.93 3.76
CA LEU A 99 -3.76 -8.17 3.57
C LEU A 99 -4.48 -6.93 3.04
N GLY A 100 -4.29 -5.78 3.69
CA GLY A 100 -4.96 -4.55 3.31
C GLY A 100 -4.49 -4.02 1.96
N ARG A 101 -3.19 -4.15 1.65
CA ARG A 101 -2.67 -3.83 0.31
C ARG A 101 -3.31 -4.70 -0.76
N ASP A 102 -3.31 -6.02 -0.55
CA ASP A 102 -3.83 -6.97 -1.53
C ASP A 102 -5.34 -6.78 -1.73
N LEU A 103 -6.09 -6.52 -0.64
CA LEU A 103 -7.51 -6.16 -0.67
C LEU A 103 -7.76 -4.86 -1.42
N LEU A 104 -7.00 -3.80 -1.13
CA LEU A 104 -7.13 -2.52 -1.80
C LEU A 104 -6.88 -2.65 -3.31
N LEU A 105 -5.83 -3.38 -3.71
CA LEU A 105 -5.54 -3.66 -5.11
C LEU A 105 -6.68 -4.42 -5.78
N LEU A 106 -7.24 -5.43 -5.12
CA LEU A 106 -8.38 -6.19 -5.63
C LEU A 106 -9.60 -5.27 -5.81
N THR A 107 -9.96 -4.47 -4.81
CA THR A 107 -11.12 -3.58 -4.87
C THR A 107 -10.98 -2.51 -5.96
N VAL A 108 -9.78 -1.96 -6.11
CA VAL A 108 -9.50 -0.99 -7.19
C VAL A 108 -9.58 -1.68 -8.56
N ASN A 109 -8.99 -2.87 -8.72
CA ASN A 109 -9.12 -3.65 -9.96
C ASN A 109 -10.58 -3.95 -10.29
N GLN A 110 -11.39 -4.39 -9.32
CA GLN A 110 -12.83 -4.60 -9.51
C GLN A 110 -13.54 -3.32 -9.96
N THR A 111 -13.17 -2.18 -9.37
CA THR A 111 -13.75 -0.87 -9.73
C THR A 111 -13.37 -0.49 -11.17
N PHE A 112 -12.11 -0.70 -11.58
CA PHE A 112 -11.71 -0.50 -12.97
C PHE A 112 -12.46 -1.44 -13.92
N LEU A 113 -12.56 -2.73 -13.61
CA LEU A 113 -13.31 -3.69 -14.43
C LEU A 113 -14.79 -3.30 -14.58
N ASN A 114 -15.38 -2.68 -13.56
CA ASN A 114 -16.74 -2.16 -13.66
C ASN A 114 -16.85 -0.95 -14.62
N LEU A 115 -15.79 -0.16 -14.84
CA LEU A 115 -15.78 0.90 -15.86
C LEU A 115 -15.78 0.33 -17.29
N PHE A 116 -15.30 -0.90 -17.48
CA PHE A 116 -15.34 -1.62 -18.75
C PHE A 116 -16.65 -2.37 -18.99
N LYS A 117 -17.59 -2.38 -18.03
CA LYS A 117 -18.93 -2.90 -18.31
C LYS A 117 -19.59 -2.01 -19.36
N LYS A 118 -20.37 -2.66 -20.24
CA LYS A 118 -21.08 -1.99 -21.34
C LYS A 118 -21.82 -0.79 -20.80
N SER A 119 -21.56 0.38 -21.38
CA SER A 119 -22.30 1.58 -21.02
C SER A 119 -23.60 1.60 -21.83
N GLN A 120 -24.64 2.29 -21.32
CA GLN A 120 -25.85 2.55 -22.12
C GLN A 120 -25.57 3.41 -23.37
N GLN A 121 -24.37 3.99 -23.46
CA GLN A 121 -23.91 4.82 -24.57
C GLN A 121 -23.16 4.01 -25.64
N ASP A 122 -23.02 2.68 -25.45
CA ASP A 122 -22.40 1.80 -26.42
C ASP A 122 -23.36 1.61 -27.62
N ILE A 123 -23.06 2.21 -28.76
CA ILE A 123 -23.86 2.08 -29.98
C ILE A 123 -23.45 0.80 -30.71
N ALA A 124 -24.42 -0.07 -31.01
CA ALA A 124 -24.20 -1.32 -31.74
C ALA A 124 -23.14 -2.26 -31.10
N GLY A 125 -22.93 -2.18 -29.79
CA GLY A 125 -21.95 -2.99 -29.06
C GLY A 125 -20.50 -2.51 -29.16
N PHE A 126 -20.26 -1.34 -29.76
CA PHE A 126 -18.96 -0.69 -29.79
C PHE A 126 -18.83 0.31 -28.63
N ASP A 127 -17.80 0.10 -27.81
CA ASP A 127 -17.41 1.03 -26.73
C ASP A 127 -16.47 2.09 -27.31
N PHE A 128 -17.02 3.25 -27.68
CA PHE A 128 -16.24 4.38 -28.21
C PHE A 128 -15.24 4.95 -27.19
N ASN A 129 -15.36 4.60 -25.90
CA ASN A 129 -14.44 5.00 -24.85
C ASN A 129 -13.35 3.95 -24.57
N PHE A 130 -13.31 2.84 -25.32
CA PHE A 130 -12.39 1.73 -25.07
C PHE A 130 -10.92 2.15 -25.00
N GLY A 131 -10.47 3.02 -25.93
CA GLY A 131 -9.09 3.51 -25.94
C GLY A 131 -8.71 4.26 -24.66
N ALA A 132 -9.59 5.14 -24.18
CA ALA A 132 -9.39 5.85 -22.92
C ALA A 132 -9.37 4.90 -21.72
N LYS A 133 -10.32 3.95 -21.66
CA LYS A 133 -10.39 2.95 -20.59
C LYS A 133 -9.11 2.08 -20.54
N MET A 134 -8.59 1.66 -21.70
CA MET A 134 -7.35 0.90 -21.79
C MET A 134 -6.13 1.70 -21.32
N ASN A 135 -6.05 2.99 -21.67
CA ASN A 135 -5.00 3.87 -21.19
C ASN A 135 -5.03 4.01 -19.65
N TYR A 136 -6.22 4.16 -19.06
CA TYR A 136 -6.38 4.23 -17.60
C TYR A 136 -5.98 2.93 -16.90
N MET A 137 -6.40 1.78 -17.42
CA MET A 137 -6.04 0.47 -16.87
C MET A 137 -4.54 0.19 -16.99
N SER A 138 -3.92 0.58 -18.10
CA SER A 138 -2.48 0.45 -18.28
C SER A 138 -1.69 1.31 -17.29
N SER A 139 -2.16 2.53 -17.03
CA SER A 139 -1.57 3.46 -16.06
C SER A 139 -1.69 2.93 -14.63
N TRP A 140 -2.86 2.39 -14.26
CA TRP A 140 -3.06 1.73 -12.98
C TRP A 140 -2.13 0.52 -12.80
N LYS A 141 -2.08 -0.40 -13.77
CA LYS A 141 -1.22 -1.59 -13.69
C LYS A 141 0.25 -1.24 -13.50
N LYS A 142 0.75 -0.23 -14.23
CA LYS A 142 2.14 0.22 -14.14
C LYS A 142 2.45 0.98 -12.85
N ASN A 143 1.51 1.80 -12.35
CA ASN A 143 1.79 2.82 -11.33
C ASN A 143 0.83 2.82 -10.11
N HIS A 144 0.21 1.69 -9.77
CA HIS A 144 -0.74 1.58 -8.65
C HIS A 144 -0.23 2.18 -7.33
N LEU A 145 1.05 1.96 -6.97
CA LEU A 145 1.63 2.53 -5.75
C LEU A 145 1.62 4.07 -5.78
N SER A 146 1.97 4.67 -6.91
CA SER A 146 1.96 6.14 -7.06
C SER A 146 0.55 6.71 -6.95
N LEU A 147 -0.45 5.98 -7.44
CA LEU A 147 -1.85 6.39 -7.40
C LEU A 147 -2.44 6.30 -5.99
N ILE A 148 -2.11 5.25 -5.24
CA ILE A 148 -2.45 5.16 -3.81
C ILE A 148 -1.80 6.31 -3.04
N ARG A 149 -0.52 6.61 -3.31
CA ARG A 149 0.17 7.75 -2.67
C ARG A 149 -0.45 9.10 -3.04
N ARG A 150 -0.92 9.27 -4.28
CA ARG A 150 -1.66 10.47 -4.71
C ARG A 150 -2.98 10.59 -3.96
N PHE A 151 -3.73 9.50 -3.82
CA PHE A 151 -4.94 9.44 -3.02
C PHE A 151 -4.70 9.85 -1.57
N LEU A 152 -3.63 9.35 -0.94
CA LEU A 152 -3.27 9.73 0.43
C LEU A 152 -3.01 11.23 0.53
N LYS A 153 -2.29 11.83 -0.42
CA LYS A 153 -2.06 13.28 -0.44
C LYS A 153 -3.35 14.08 -0.61
N TRP A 154 -4.23 13.69 -1.54
CA TRP A 154 -5.47 14.42 -1.82
C TRP A 154 -6.48 14.37 -0.69
N ASN A 155 -6.48 13.29 0.09
CA ASN A 155 -7.32 13.18 1.29
C ASN A 155 -6.60 13.67 2.57
N ASP A 156 -5.47 14.37 2.41
CA ASP A 156 -4.62 14.84 3.50
C ASP A 156 -4.22 13.72 4.50
N LEU A 157 -4.16 12.47 4.05
CA LEU A 157 -3.74 11.32 4.85
C LEU A 157 -2.21 11.19 4.90
N ILE A 158 -1.51 12.33 4.93
CA ILE A 158 -0.08 12.44 5.16
C ILE A 158 0.19 12.52 6.67
N ASP A 159 1.38 12.11 7.09
CA ASP A 159 1.73 12.01 8.52
C ASP A 159 0.93 10.99 9.34
N LEU A 160 0.55 9.89 8.68
CA LEU A 160 -0.08 8.77 9.36
C LEU A 160 0.97 7.95 10.12
N ALA A 161 2.11 7.63 9.49
CA ALA A 161 3.12 6.76 10.05
C ALA A 161 4.02 7.47 11.08
N ARG A 162 4.38 6.71 12.12
CA ARG A 162 5.46 7.06 13.05
C ARG A 162 6.80 6.65 12.48
N LEU A 163 7.57 7.66 12.13
CA LEU A 163 8.92 7.52 11.62
C LEU A 163 9.92 7.24 12.75
N PRO A 164 10.97 6.45 12.49
CA PRO A 164 12.02 6.19 13.48
C PRO A 164 12.93 7.41 13.74
N ALA A 165 12.92 8.39 12.84
CA ALA A 165 13.70 9.62 12.89
C ALA A 165 12.78 10.85 12.72
N PRO A 166 13.23 12.06 13.10
CA PRO A 166 12.50 13.30 12.83
C PRO A 166 12.13 13.45 11.35
N ARG A 167 10.94 13.99 11.07
CA ARG A 167 10.45 14.16 9.69
C ARG A 167 11.39 14.98 8.82
N SER A 168 12.01 16.04 9.36
CA SER A 168 12.97 16.88 8.65
C SER A 168 14.18 16.11 8.13
N GLN A 169 14.50 14.95 8.72
CA GLN A 169 15.64 14.11 8.34
C GLN A 169 15.25 12.93 7.42
N VAL A 170 13.95 12.72 7.19
CA VAL A 170 13.46 11.61 6.35
C VAL A 170 13.00 12.17 5.01
N PRO A 171 13.53 11.72 3.87
CA PRO A 171 13.08 12.15 2.55
C PRO A 171 11.57 11.97 2.37
N GLN A 172 10.89 12.97 1.78
CA GLN A 172 9.42 12.97 1.62
C GLN A 172 8.90 11.70 0.94
N ARG A 173 9.62 11.18 -0.06
CA ARG A 173 9.27 9.92 -0.74
C ARG A 173 9.22 8.72 0.22
N ILE A 174 10.12 8.68 1.20
CA ILE A 174 10.18 7.63 2.23
C ILE A 174 9.05 7.84 3.25
N GLN A 175 8.78 9.09 3.65
CA GLN A 175 7.66 9.39 4.55
C GLN A 175 6.34 8.87 3.97
N ILE A 176 6.05 9.21 2.71
CA ILE A 176 4.83 8.79 2.01
C ILE A 176 4.77 7.26 1.85
N ALA A 177 5.91 6.60 1.61
CA ALA A 177 5.94 5.14 1.55
C ALA A 177 5.61 4.50 2.90
N PHE A 178 6.01 5.11 4.02
CA PHE A 178 5.61 4.64 5.34
C PHE A 178 4.14 4.94 5.65
N ASP A 179 3.65 6.13 5.28
CA ASP A 179 2.23 6.48 5.41
C ASP A 179 1.35 5.47 4.64
N GLN A 180 1.76 5.09 3.42
CA GLN A 180 1.10 4.04 2.64
C GLN A 180 1.09 2.69 3.35
N LYS A 181 2.22 2.22 3.90
CA LYS A 181 2.26 0.95 4.64
C LYS A 181 1.35 0.96 5.85
N THR A 182 1.32 2.08 6.57
CA THR A 182 0.42 2.25 7.72
C THR A 182 -1.04 2.24 7.27
N PHE A 183 -1.37 2.92 6.17
CA PHE A 183 -2.70 2.89 5.60
C PHE A 183 -3.11 1.46 5.22
N ASP A 184 -2.26 0.74 4.48
CA ASP A 184 -2.48 -0.67 4.11
C ASP A 184 -2.70 -1.55 5.36
N ALA A 185 -1.90 -1.37 6.41
CA ALA A 185 -2.05 -2.11 7.66
C ALA A 185 -3.37 -1.80 8.39
N ILE A 186 -3.83 -0.55 8.33
CA ILE A 186 -5.13 -0.14 8.88
C ILE A 186 -6.27 -0.77 8.07
N ILE A 187 -6.18 -0.78 6.73
CA ILE A 187 -7.15 -1.48 5.88
C ILE A 187 -7.22 -2.97 6.25
N GLY A 188 -6.07 -3.61 6.42
CA GLY A 188 -6.02 -5.01 6.86
C GLY A 188 -6.60 -5.22 8.26
N TYR A 189 -6.43 -4.26 9.17
CA TYR A 189 -7.04 -4.32 10.50
C TYR A 189 -8.57 -4.21 10.44
N ILE A 190 -9.11 -3.24 9.68
CA ILE A 190 -10.57 -3.08 9.59
C ILE A 190 -11.20 -4.27 8.87
N SER A 191 -10.54 -4.87 7.89
CA SER A 191 -11.06 -6.04 7.15
C SER A 191 -11.20 -7.29 8.01
N VAL A 192 -10.44 -7.42 9.10
CA VAL A 192 -10.53 -8.58 10.02
C VAL A 192 -11.36 -8.29 11.27
N THR A 193 -11.82 -7.05 11.46
CA THR A 193 -12.57 -6.62 12.66
C THR A 193 -13.98 -6.13 12.37
N ASN A 194 -14.32 -5.95 11.09
CA ASN A 194 -15.62 -5.45 10.66
C ASN A 194 -16.26 -6.42 9.68
N ASP A 195 -17.55 -6.19 9.41
CA ASP A 195 -18.30 -6.92 8.40
C ASP A 195 -17.65 -6.77 7.01
N PRO A 196 -17.44 -7.88 6.27
CA PRO A 196 -16.79 -7.84 4.95
C PRO A 196 -17.53 -6.99 3.92
N GLU A 197 -18.86 -6.94 3.95
CA GLU A 197 -19.64 -6.13 3.01
C GLU A 197 -19.47 -4.64 3.31
N ALA A 198 -19.51 -4.26 4.58
CA ALA A 198 -19.24 -2.88 5.02
C ALA A 198 -17.83 -2.42 4.60
N VAL A 199 -16.80 -3.25 4.80
CA VAL A 199 -15.42 -2.93 4.38
C VAL A 199 -15.31 -2.81 2.86
N ASN A 200 -15.93 -3.72 2.11
CA ASN A 200 -15.91 -3.68 0.66
C ASN A 200 -16.65 -2.45 0.11
N GLY A 201 -17.81 -2.10 0.69
CA GLY A 201 -18.56 -0.89 0.37
C GLY A 201 -17.73 0.37 0.61
N PHE A 202 -17.13 0.48 1.80
CA PHE A 202 -16.19 1.56 2.13
C PHE A 202 -15.05 1.69 1.11
N LEU A 203 -14.34 0.59 0.84
CA LEU A 203 -13.19 0.60 -0.07
C LEU A 203 -13.60 0.96 -1.50
N LYS A 204 -14.74 0.46 -1.98
CA LYS A 204 -15.25 0.80 -3.31
C LYS A 204 -15.59 2.28 -3.39
N GLU A 205 -16.37 2.79 -2.44
CA GLU A 205 -16.96 4.12 -2.54
C GLU A 205 -16.00 5.25 -2.20
N LYS A 206 -15.19 5.09 -1.15
CA LYS A 206 -14.29 6.16 -0.68
C LYS A 206 -12.89 6.08 -1.22
N VAL A 207 -12.39 4.88 -1.49
CA VAL A 207 -10.99 4.71 -1.90
C VAL A 207 -10.89 4.47 -3.40
N ALA A 208 -11.50 3.39 -3.90
CA ALA A 208 -11.31 2.96 -5.27
C ALA A 208 -11.94 3.90 -6.31
N LYS A 209 -13.17 4.39 -6.07
CA LYS A 209 -13.81 5.40 -6.95
C LYS A 209 -12.96 6.66 -7.05
N GLN A 210 -12.44 7.17 -5.94
CA GLN A 210 -11.57 8.35 -5.95
C GLN A 210 -10.28 8.05 -6.70
N ILE A 211 -9.60 6.93 -6.42
CA ILE A 211 -8.40 6.54 -7.17
C ILE A 211 -8.68 6.48 -8.68
N ALA A 212 -9.81 5.94 -9.10
CA ALA A 212 -10.21 5.88 -10.50
C ALA A 212 -10.44 7.29 -11.09
N GLN A 213 -11.17 8.17 -10.39
CA GLN A 213 -11.37 9.56 -10.80
C GLN A 213 -10.03 10.31 -10.96
N ASN A 214 -9.06 10.06 -10.09
CA ASN A 214 -7.74 10.67 -10.14
C ASN A 214 -6.91 10.28 -11.36
N ILE A 215 -7.25 9.17 -12.02
CA ILE A 215 -6.64 8.73 -13.28
C ILE A 215 -7.37 9.36 -14.48
N ILE A 216 -8.68 9.57 -14.36
CA ILE A 216 -9.50 10.13 -15.44
C ILE A 216 -9.30 11.65 -15.57
N LEU A 217 -9.20 12.36 -14.44
CA LEU A 217 -9.13 13.83 -14.37
C LEU A 217 -7.70 14.38 -14.31
N GLY A 218 -6.68 13.51 -14.18
CA GLY A 218 -5.31 13.91 -13.88
C GLY A 218 -4.32 13.54 -14.97
#